data_AF-R7TZR6-F1
#
_entry.id   AF-R7TZR6-F1
#
_cell.length_a   1.000
_cell.length_b   1.000
_cell.length_c   1.000
_cell.angle_alpha   90.00
_cell.angle_beta   90.00
_cell.angle_gamma   90.00
#
_symmetry.space_group_name_H-M   'P 1'
#
loop_
_entity.id
_entity.type
_entity.pdbx_description
1 polymer ?
#
loop_
_entity_poly.entity_id
_entity_poly.type
_entity_poly.pdbx_seq_one_letter_code
_entity_poly.pdbx_strand_id
1 'polypeptide(L)'
;MQYLKEVRLRKVYPVDLDRGQPWHKNPHLREEELVKVIGVRYEIRPPRLVCLKLSQIDPDTGRMCGGSFSIKYHDMADVIDFIILRQTYESAIRHRWKVGDRFRSLIDDAWWIGEIVTQEPFSEEYPDSQFQCFNVKWDTGEHEKMSPWDLEPIDEQRMSG
;
A
#
# COMPACT_ATOMS: atom_id res chain seq x y z
N MET A 1 6.23 -4.79 8.56
CA MET A 1 5.86 -4.68 7.13
C MET A 1 5.39 -6.02 6.57
N GLN A 2 4.13 -6.11 6.12
CA GLN A 2 3.48 -7.34 5.62
C GLN A 2 4.18 -7.94 4.38
N TYR A 3 4.53 -7.09 3.42
CA TYR A 3 5.21 -7.49 2.18
C TYR A 3 6.47 -8.37 2.41
N LEU A 4 7.35 -8.02 3.36
CA LEU A 4 8.54 -8.85 3.61
C LEU A 4 8.22 -10.20 4.26
N LYS A 5 7.11 -10.31 5.01
CA LYS A 5 6.65 -11.60 5.53
C LYS A 5 6.26 -12.51 4.36
N GLU A 6 5.53 -11.97 3.38
CA GLU A 6 5.17 -12.68 2.15
C GLU A 6 6.40 -13.10 1.33
N VAL A 7 7.36 -12.20 1.13
CA VAL A 7 8.63 -12.51 0.44
C VAL A 7 9.35 -13.68 1.11
N ARG A 8 9.43 -13.68 2.45
CA ARG A 8 10.08 -14.73 3.23
C ARG A 8 9.31 -16.05 3.17
N LEU A 9 7.98 -15.99 3.32
CA LEU A 9 7.10 -17.15 3.31
C LEU A 9 7.14 -17.86 1.95
N ARG A 10 7.03 -17.09 0.86
CA ARG A 10 7.03 -17.57 -0.53
C ARG A 10 8.45 -17.79 -1.10
N LYS A 11 9.50 -17.49 -0.32
CA LYS A 11 10.93 -17.63 -0.68
C LYS A 11 11.30 -16.93 -2.00
N VAL A 12 10.74 -15.75 -2.25
CA VAL A 12 10.88 -15.04 -3.53
C VAL A 12 12.31 -14.55 -3.73
N TYR A 13 12.91 -13.94 -2.70
CA TYR A 13 14.34 -13.63 -2.65
C TYR A 13 14.84 -13.59 -1.20
N PRO A 14 16.16 -13.71 -0.96
CA PRO A 14 16.71 -13.62 0.39
C PRO A 14 16.39 -12.25 1.03
N VAL A 15 15.68 -12.29 2.17
CA VAL A 15 15.38 -11.13 3.01
C VAL A 15 15.74 -11.45 4.45
N ASP A 16 16.36 -10.48 5.12
CA ASP A 16 16.59 -10.49 6.56
C ASP A 16 15.58 -9.52 7.19
N LEU A 17 14.64 -10.04 7.99
CA LEU A 17 13.63 -9.19 8.64
C LEU A 17 14.20 -8.43 9.83
N ASP A 18 15.30 -8.91 10.41
CA ASP A 18 15.88 -8.43 11.66
C ASP A 18 17.05 -7.46 11.41
N ARG A 19 17.54 -7.38 10.17
CA ARG A 19 18.67 -6.51 9.80
C ARG A 19 18.46 -5.83 8.45
N GLY A 20 19.14 -4.70 8.27
CA GLY A 20 19.24 -4.03 6.97
C GLY A 20 17.97 -3.29 6.52
N GLN A 21 16.85 -3.42 7.24
CA GLN A 21 15.60 -2.73 6.94
C GLN A 21 15.63 -1.25 7.33
N PRO A 22 14.92 -0.36 6.61
CA PRO A 22 14.92 1.08 6.86
C PRO A 22 14.58 1.49 8.30
N TRP A 23 13.58 0.86 8.91
CA TRP A 23 13.12 1.16 10.27
C TRP A 23 14.17 0.86 11.35
N HIS A 24 15.12 -0.04 11.10
CA HIS A 24 16.22 -0.28 12.06
C HIS A 24 17.23 0.87 12.09
N LYS A 25 17.32 1.66 11.01
CA LYS A 25 18.24 2.80 10.89
C LYS A 25 17.55 4.14 11.15
N ASN A 26 16.24 4.19 10.94
CA ASN A 26 15.41 5.36 11.18
C ASN A 26 14.23 4.99 12.09
N PRO A 27 14.38 5.15 13.43
CA PRO A 27 13.31 4.82 14.37
C PRO A 27 12.11 5.79 14.30
N HIS A 28 12.22 6.89 13.55
CA HIS A 28 11.14 7.83 13.33
C HIS A 28 10.35 7.55 12.05
N LEU A 29 10.71 6.50 11.30
CA LEU A 29 9.98 6.08 10.12
C LEU A 29 8.59 5.57 10.54
N ARG A 30 7.54 6.25 10.08
CA ARG A 30 6.15 5.90 10.34
C ARG A 30 5.67 4.80 9.39
N GLU A 31 4.44 4.32 9.61
CA GLU A 31 3.78 3.37 8.70
C GLU A 31 3.48 3.99 7.33
N GLU A 32 3.22 5.30 7.28
CA GLU A 32 3.02 6.07 6.06
C GLU A 32 4.05 7.20 5.94
N GLU A 33 4.74 7.26 4.81
CA GLU A 33 5.84 8.19 4.57
C GLU A 33 5.69 8.83 3.19
N LEU A 34 5.54 10.16 3.16
CA LEU A 34 5.58 10.90 1.90
C LEU A 34 7.03 10.96 1.40
N VAL A 35 7.30 10.39 0.24
CA VAL A 35 8.66 10.27 -0.30
C VAL A 35 8.76 10.71 -1.75
N LYS A 36 9.97 11.13 -2.14
CA LYS A 36 10.38 11.28 -3.54
C LYS A 36 11.31 10.14 -3.92
N VAL A 37 11.05 9.53 -5.07
CA VAL A 37 12.01 8.62 -5.71
C VAL A 37 13.17 9.46 -6.25
N ILE A 38 14.36 9.25 -5.69
CA ILE A 38 15.60 9.94 -6.08
C ILE A 38 16.61 9.01 -6.77
N GLY A 39 16.30 7.72 -6.87
CA GLY A 39 17.10 6.76 -7.62
C GLY A 39 16.34 5.45 -7.82
N VAL A 40 16.54 4.85 -8.99
CA VAL A 40 15.96 3.55 -9.35
C VAL A 40 17.06 2.67 -9.92
N ARG A 41 17.13 1.42 -9.47
CA ARG A 41 18.02 0.40 -10.01
C ARG A 41 17.24 -0.90 -10.15
N TYR A 42 17.48 -1.63 -11.24
CA TYR A 42 16.87 -2.92 -11.50
C TYR A 42 17.90 -4.04 -11.35
N GLU A 43 17.56 -5.10 -10.62
CA GLU A 43 18.28 -6.37 -10.68
C GLU A 43 17.59 -7.26 -11.73
N ILE A 44 18.19 -7.38 -12.91
CA ILE A 44 17.65 -8.11 -14.06
C ILE A 44 18.02 -9.60 -13.95
N ARG A 45 17.49 -10.26 -12.92
CA ARG A 45 17.52 -11.72 -12.75
C ARG A 45 16.15 -12.15 -12.21
N PRO A 46 15.69 -13.39 -12.38
CA PRO A 46 14.47 -13.85 -11.73
C PRO A 46 14.66 -13.99 -10.20
N PRO A 47 13.75 -13.44 -9.37
CA PRO A 47 12.71 -12.47 -9.71
C PRO A 47 13.28 -11.06 -9.92
N ARG A 48 12.70 -10.29 -10.85
CA ARG A 48 13.15 -8.92 -11.15
C ARG A 48 12.93 -8.03 -9.92
N LEU A 49 14.01 -7.51 -9.35
CA LEU A 49 13.93 -6.61 -8.19
C LEU A 49 14.06 -5.16 -8.63
N VAL A 50 13.21 -4.32 -8.05
CA VAL A 50 13.28 -2.86 -8.14
C VAL A 50 13.85 -2.34 -6.83
N CYS A 51 15.01 -1.70 -6.92
CA CYS A 51 15.69 -1.05 -5.81
C CYS A 51 15.44 0.46 -5.92
N LEU A 52 14.69 1.02 -4.96
CA LEU A 52 14.39 2.44 -4.89
C LEU A 52 15.25 3.11 -3.83
N LYS A 53 15.82 4.26 -4.17
CA LYS A 53 16.31 5.23 -3.19
C LYS A 53 15.26 6.32 -3.01
N LEU A 54 14.80 6.49 -1.78
CA LEU A 54 13.69 7.35 -1.41
C LEU A 54 14.20 8.46 -0.51
N SER A 55 13.76 9.69 -0.75
CA SER A 55 13.98 10.80 0.17
C SER A 55 12.66 11.23 0.79
N GLN A 56 12.64 11.34 2.11
CA GLN A 56 11.46 11.76 2.86
C GLN A 56 11.15 13.23 2.58
N ILE A 57 9.86 13.50 2.46
CA ILE A 57 9.28 14.82 2.26
C ILE A 57 8.47 15.13 3.51
N ASP A 58 8.66 16.31 4.06
CA ASP A 58 7.79 16.86 5.09
C ASP A 58 6.41 17.17 4.45
N PRO A 59 5.32 16.54 4.92
CA PRO A 59 4.00 16.70 4.31
C PRO A 59 3.43 18.11 4.43
N ASP A 60 3.82 18.87 5.46
CA ASP A 60 3.34 20.24 5.71
C ASP A 60 4.05 21.24 4.80
N THR A 61 5.37 21.07 4.61
CA THR A 61 6.18 22.03 3.84
C THR A 61 6.41 21.61 2.40
N GLY A 62 6.21 20.33 2.06
CA GLY A 62 6.53 19.75 0.76
C GLY A 62 8.03 19.71 0.45
N ARG A 63 8.90 20.00 1.43
CA ARG A 63 10.36 20.02 1.26
C ARG A 63 10.98 18.70 1.70
N MET A 64 12.13 18.36 1.10
CA MET A 64 12.91 17.21 1.55
C MET A 64 13.43 17.48 2.97
N CYS A 65 13.16 16.57 3.90
CA CYS A 65 13.59 16.70 5.30
C CYS A 65 15.03 16.19 5.54
N GLY A 66 15.77 15.86 4.46
CA GLY A 66 17.14 15.35 4.51
C GLY A 66 17.24 13.84 4.79
N GLY A 67 16.18 13.22 5.32
CA GLY A 67 16.08 11.77 5.47
C GLY A 67 16.04 11.05 4.12
N SER A 68 16.81 9.96 4.00
CA SER A 68 16.71 9.05 2.86
C SER A 68 16.92 7.60 3.27
N PHE A 69 16.23 6.70 2.59
CA PHE A 69 16.36 5.27 2.79
C PHE A 69 16.24 4.55 1.46
N SER A 70 16.44 3.24 1.47
CA SER A 70 16.30 2.43 0.26
C SER A 70 15.45 1.21 0.55
N ILE A 71 14.59 0.89 -0.39
CA ILE A 71 13.77 -0.31 -0.36
C ILE A 71 14.06 -1.15 -1.61
N LYS A 72 13.78 -2.44 -1.50
CA LYS A 72 13.89 -3.39 -2.59
C LYS A 72 12.65 -4.25 -2.61
N TYR A 73 11.97 -4.29 -3.74
CA TYR A 73 10.75 -5.06 -3.90
C TYR A 73 10.67 -5.77 -5.26
N HIS A 74 9.83 -6.79 -5.30
CA HIS A 74 9.34 -7.49 -6.47
C HIS A 74 7.83 -7.33 -6.46
N ASP A 75 7.24 -7.16 -7.63
CA ASP A 75 5.79 -7.22 -7.78
C ASP A 75 5.33 -8.66 -7.58
N MET A 76 4.45 -8.90 -6.61
CA MET A 76 3.99 -10.24 -6.23
C MET A 76 2.48 -10.31 -6.32
N ALA A 77 1.97 -11.31 -7.04
CA ALA A 77 0.54 -11.61 -7.08
C ALA A 77 0.00 -11.81 -5.65
N ASP A 78 -1.24 -11.38 -5.42
CA ASP A 78 -1.96 -11.49 -4.14
C ASP A 78 -1.28 -10.78 -2.96
N VAL A 79 -0.45 -9.76 -3.23
CA VAL A 79 0.13 -8.92 -2.18
C VAL A 79 -0.25 -7.48 -2.41
N ILE A 80 -0.88 -6.89 -1.39
CA ILE A 80 -1.41 -5.53 -1.46
C ILE A 80 -0.33 -4.49 -1.72
N ASP A 81 -0.70 -3.45 -2.46
CA ASP A 81 0.19 -2.34 -2.78
C ASP A 81 0.56 -1.54 -1.53
N PHE A 82 1.86 -1.23 -1.42
CA PHE A 82 2.42 -0.42 -0.33
C PHE A 82 3.22 0.79 -0.84
N ILE A 83 3.28 0.99 -2.17
CA ILE A 83 3.88 2.16 -2.81
C ILE A 83 2.80 2.83 -3.65
N ILE A 84 2.18 3.86 -3.11
CA ILE A 84 1.05 4.53 -3.74
C ILE A 84 1.51 5.84 -4.36
N LEU A 85 1.09 6.09 -5.61
CA LEU A 85 1.31 7.39 -6.23
C LEU A 85 0.57 8.46 -5.43
N ARG A 86 1.25 9.58 -5.13
CA ARG A 86 0.69 10.67 -4.32
C ARG A 86 -0.69 11.12 -4.79
N GLN A 87 -0.88 11.26 -6.10
CA GLN A 87 -2.17 11.69 -6.67
C GLN A 87 -3.28 10.65 -6.43
N THR A 88 -2.96 9.36 -6.54
CA THR A 88 -3.89 8.26 -6.24
C THR A 88 -4.28 8.28 -4.77
N TYR A 89 -3.29 8.38 -3.88
CA TYR A 89 -3.51 8.49 -2.43
C TYR A 89 -4.42 9.70 -2.11
N GLU A 90 -4.04 10.91 -2.56
CA GLU A 90 -4.81 12.12 -2.31
C GLU A 90 -6.23 12.05 -2.90
N SER A 91 -6.41 11.40 -4.05
CA SER A 91 -7.74 11.18 -4.64
C SER A 91 -8.60 10.26 -3.76
N ALA A 92 -8.01 9.14 -3.31
CA ALA A 92 -8.67 8.18 -2.45
C ALA A 92 -9.12 8.80 -1.12
N ILE A 93 -8.24 9.56 -0.45
CA ILE A 93 -8.58 10.23 0.81
C ILE A 93 -9.66 11.30 0.63
N ARG A 94 -9.63 12.04 -0.49
CA ARG A 94 -10.67 13.05 -0.80
C ARG A 94 -12.05 12.44 -1.02
N HIS A 95 -12.14 11.18 -1.42
CA HIS A 95 -13.42 10.49 -1.60
C HIS A 95 -14.20 10.38 -0.28
N ARG A 96 -13.50 10.26 0.86
CA ARG A 96 -14.10 10.15 2.20
C ARG A 96 -15.08 8.99 2.33
N TRP A 97 -14.63 7.80 1.93
CA TRP A 97 -15.32 6.52 2.14
C TRP A 97 -15.84 6.35 3.58
N LYS A 98 -17.01 5.74 3.72
CA LYS A 98 -17.71 5.49 4.99
C LYS A 98 -18.17 4.04 5.11
N VAL A 99 -18.40 3.61 6.34
CA VAL A 99 -19.08 2.34 6.62
C VAL A 99 -20.46 2.33 5.94
N GLY A 100 -20.76 1.22 5.26
CA GLY A 100 -21.94 1.03 4.43
C GLY A 100 -21.79 1.48 2.97
N ASP A 101 -20.70 2.18 2.62
CA ASP A 101 -20.45 2.53 1.22
C ASP A 101 -20.11 1.25 0.44
N ARG A 102 -20.73 1.11 -0.74
CA ARG A 102 -20.38 0.10 -1.72
C ARG A 102 -19.30 0.60 -2.66
N PHE A 103 -18.40 -0.28 -3.04
CA PHE A 103 -17.27 0.03 -3.89
C PHE A 103 -17.05 -1.11 -4.89
N ARG A 104 -16.20 -0.85 -5.88
CA ARG A 104 -15.59 -1.90 -6.71
C ARG A 104 -14.07 -1.85 -6.59
N SER A 105 -13.40 -2.97 -6.82
CA SER A 105 -11.95 -3.06 -6.86
C SER A 105 -11.53 -3.94 -8.03
N LEU A 106 -10.40 -3.63 -8.66
CA LEU A 106 -9.82 -4.42 -9.74
C LEU A 106 -8.86 -5.44 -9.15
N ILE A 107 -9.23 -6.72 -9.17
CA ILE A 107 -8.44 -7.83 -8.64
C ILE A 107 -8.38 -8.92 -9.73
N ASP A 108 -7.17 -9.38 -10.07
CA ASP A 108 -6.92 -10.38 -11.13
C ASP A 108 -7.61 -10.04 -12.46
N ASP A 109 -7.46 -8.77 -12.89
CA ASP A 109 -8.08 -8.22 -14.11
C ASP A 109 -9.63 -8.28 -14.13
N ALA A 110 -10.27 -8.50 -12.99
CA ALA A 110 -11.71 -8.54 -12.84
C ALA A 110 -12.21 -7.50 -11.81
N TRP A 111 -13.41 -6.96 -12.05
CA TRP A 111 -14.06 -6.06 -11.10
C TRP A 111 -14.83 -6.85 -10.06
N TRP A 112 -14.49 -6.61 -8.80
CA TRP A 112 -15.16 -7.18 -7.64
C TRP A 112 -15.90 -6.10 -6.89
N ILE A 113 -17.12 -6.40 -6.44
CA ILE A 113 -17.95 -5.47 -5.68
C ILE A 113 -17.96 -5.90 -4.22
N GLY A 114 -17.89 -4.93 -3.33
CA GLY A 114 -18.00 -5.14 -1.89
C GLY A 114 -18.62 -3.94 -1.17
N GLU A 115 -18.70 -4.08 0.15
CA GLU A 115 -19.19 -3.06 1.07
C GLU A 115 -18.19 -2.87 2.22
N ILE A 116 -18.00 -1.62 2.65
CA ILE A 116 -17.19 -1.31 3.83
C ILE A 116 -18.01 -1.63 5.09
N VAL A 117 -17.56 -2.60 5.88
CA VAL A 117 -18.28 -3.07 7.08
C VAL A 117 -17.85 -2.31 8.32
N THR A 118 -16.55 -2.09 8.50
CA THR A 118 -16.00 -1.28 9.59
C THR A 118 -14.70 -0.60 9.16
N GLN A 119 -14.29 0.40 9.92
CA GLN A 119 -13.01 1.06 9.79
C GLN A 119 -12.24 0.98 11.11
N GLU A 120 -11.03 0.45 11.08
CA GLU A 120 -10.12 0.35 12.23
C GLU A 120 -8.68 0.34 11.73
N PRO A 121 -7.71 0.88 12.48
CA PRO A 121 -6.32 0.90 12.04
C PRO A 121 -5.75 -0.51 11.91
N PHE A 122 -4.86 -0.70 10.93
CA PHE A 122 -4.13 -1.96 10.78
C PHE A 122 -3.19 -2.23 11.97
N SER A 123 -2.59 -1.18 12.52
CA SER A 123 -1.73 -1.22 13.69
C SER A 123 -2.18 -0.19 14.73
N GLU A 124 -2.33 -0.61 16.00
CA GLU A 124 -2.64 0.30 17.11
C GLU A 124 -1.53 1.34 17.35
N GLU A 125 -0.30 1.07 16.91
CA GLU A 125 0.83 2.00 16.99
C GLU A 125 0.66 3.22 16.06
N TYR A 126 -0.07 3.04 14.94
CA TYR A 126 -0.30 4.06 13.92
C TYR A 126 -1.81 4.21 13.66
N PRO A 127 -2.58 4.72 14.62
CA PRO A 127 -4.05 4.79 14.50
C PRO A 127 -4.53 5.75 13.40
N ASP A 128 -3.65 6.63 12.92
CA ASP A 128 -3.89 7.59 11.83
C ASP A 128 -3.60 7.03 10.43
N SER A 129 -2.96 5.86 10.35
CA SER A 129 -2.62 5.18 9.10
C SER A 129 -3.87 4.74 8.34
N GLN A 130 -3.86 4.98 7.03
CA GLN A 130 -4.89 4.58 6.07
C GLN A 130 -4.58 3.22 5.44
N PHE A 131 -3.39 2.67 5.67
CA PHE A 131 -3.02 1.33 5.22
C PHE A 131 -3.97 0.29 5.81
N GLN A 132 -4.68 -0.44 4.95
CA GLN A 132 -5.57 -1.54 5.33
C GLN A 132 -6.58 -1.20 6.45
N CYS A 133 -7.07 0.05 6.47
CA CYS A 133 -7.94 0.54 7.54
C CYS A 133 -9.43 0.15 7.38
N PHE A 134 -9.85 -0.37 6.23
CA PHE A 134 -11.23 -0.81 6.00
C PHE A 134 -11.35 -2.33 6.07
N ASN A 135 -12.23 -2.83 6.94
CA ASN A 135 -12.71 -4.21 6.83
C ASN A 135 -13.87 -4.22 5.85
N VAL A 136 -13.70 -4.94 4.74
CA VAL A 136 -14.70 -5.04 3.68
C VAL A 136 -15.33 -6.42 3.69
N LYS A 137 -16.52 -6.50 3.10
CA LYS A 137 -17.18 -7.76 2.75
C LYS A 137 -17.47 -7.74 1.26
N TRP A 138 -16.90 -8.70 0.54
CA TRP A 138 -17.15 -8.91 -0.87
C TRP A 138 -18.56 -9.50 -1.08
N ASP A 139 -19.15 -9.30 -2.26
CA ASP A 139 -20.44 -9.89 -2.62
C ASP A 139 -20.42 -11.44 -2.58
N THR A 140 -19.23 -12.06 -2.66
CA THR A 140 -19.00 -13.49 -2.43
C THR A 140 -19.17 -13.93 -0.98
N GLY A 141 -19.17 -12.99 -0.04
CA GLY A 141 -19.20 -13.22 1.40
C GLY A 141 -17.82 -13.26 2.07
N GLU A 142 -16.73 -13.19 1.30
CA GLU A 142 -15.37 -13.11 1.82
C GLU A 142 -15.10 -11.77 2.50
N HIS A 143 -14.22 -11.79 3.50
CA HIS A 143 -13.83 -10.63 4.29
C HIS A 143 -12.35 -10.36 4.17
N GLU A 144 -11.98 -9.10 3.97
CA GLU A 144 -10.60 -8.68 3.79
C GLU A 144 -10.37 -7.27 4.33
N LYS A 145 -9.11 -6.91 4.56
CA LYS A 145 -8.71 -5.54 4.86
C LYS A 145 -8.19 -4.82 3.62
N MET A 146 -8.79 -3.68 3.31
CA MET A 146 -8.47 -2.85 2.16
C MET A 146 -8.10 -1.43 2.61
N SER A 147 -7.36 -0.73 1.77
CA SER A 147 -6.99 0.67 1.96
C SER A 147 -7.83 1.56 1.05
N PRO A 148 -7.98 2.87 1.35
CA PRO A 148 -8.82 3.76 0.54
C PRO A 148 -8.48 3.79 -0.95
N TRP A 149 -7.20 3.61 -1.32
CA TRP A 149 -6.73 3.61 -2.71
C TRP A 149 -7.01 2.31 -3.47
N ASP A 150 -7.43 1.25 -2.77
CA ASP A 150 -7.84 -0.01 -3.38
C ASP A 150 -9.32 0.00 -3.80
N LEU A 151 -10.06 1.07 -3.46
CA LEU A 151 -11.50 1.18 -3.66
C LEU A 151 -11.84 2.21 -4.76
N GLU A 152 -12.72 1.83 -5.68
CA GLU A 152 -13.32 2.73 -6.66
C GLU A 152 -14.83 2.87 -6.45
N PRO A 153 -15.41 4.05 -6.75
CA PRO A 153 -16.85 4.21 -6.84
C PRO A 153 -17.46 3.27 -7.88
N ILE A 154 -18.63 2.72 -7.57
CA ILE A 154 -19.44 1.98 -8.54
C ILE A 154 -20.07 2.99 -9.49
N ASP A 155 -19.52 3.10 -10.71
CA ASP A 155 -20.16 3.85 -11.79
C ASP A 155 -21.04 2.90 -12.60
N GLU A 156 -22.37 3.00 -12.43
CA GLU A 156 -23.36 2.19 -13.14
C GLU A 156 -23.23 2.31 -14.67
N GLN A 157 -22.72 3.42 -15.20
CA GLN A 157 -22.52 3.61 -16.64
C GLN A 157 -21.32 2.85 -17.19
N ARG A 158 -20.38 2.41 -16.34
CA ARG A 158 -19.16 1.68 -16.73
C ARG A 158 -19.27 0.17 -16.51
N MET A 159 -20.39 -0.34 -16.00
CA MET A 159 -20.61 -1.78 -15.76
C MET A 159 -21.23 -2.53 -16.95
N SER A 160 -21.49 -1.85 -18.08
CA SER A 160 -22.13 -2.43 -19.27
C SER A 160 -21.20 -2.55 -20.49
N GLY A 161 -19.88 -2.58 -20.27
CA GLY A 161 -18.86 -2.76 -21.31
C GLY A 161 -18.47 -4.21 -21.55
#